data_AF-A0A939ZNP2-F1
#
_entry.id   AF-A0A939ZNP2-F1
#
_cell.length_a   1.000
_cell.length_b   1.000
_cell.length_c   1.000
_cell.angle_alpha   90.00
_cell.angle_beta   90.00
_cell.angle_gamma   90.00
#
_symmetry.space_group_name_H-M   'P 1'
#
loop_
_entity.id
_entity.type
_entity.pdbx_description
1 polymer ?
#
loop_
_entity_poly.entity_id
_entity_poly.type
_entity_poly.pdbx_seq_one_letter_code
_entity_poly.pdbx_strand_id
1 'polypeptide(L)'
;DGYINKNEEDVCADGVWQRYFTRRPEPFTTEEMREFLKTRDGVALGSDAFFPFSDNIERAQRSGVKYIAEPGGSIRDDAVIECCDKYGIVMAFTGMRLFHH
;
A
#
# COMPACT_ATOMS: atom_id res chain seq x y z
N ASP A 1 -14.08 8.32 -6.70
CA ASP A 1 -13.02 8.31 -5.68
C ASP A 1 -13.26 9.21 -4.47
N GLY A 2 -14.16 10.22 -4.56
CA GLY A 2 -14.42 11.12 -3.43
C GLY A 2 -14.81 10.42 -2.12
N TYR A 3 -15.60 9.35 -2.20
CA TYR A 3 -16.10 8.59 -1.04
C TYR A 3 -15.01 7.92 -0.18
N ILE A 4 -13.87 7.50 -0.77
CA ILE A 4 -12.78 6.84 -0.02
C ILE A 4 -11.59 7.78 0.24
N ASN A 5 -11.53 8.92 -0.46
CA ASN A 5 -10.42 9.88 -0.41
C ASN A 5 -10.69 11.09 0.48
N LYS A 6 -11.53 10.93 1.51
CA LYS A 6 -11.88 11.99 2.48
C LYS A 6 -12.67 13.18 1.89
N ASN A 7 -13.28 12.99 0.73
CA ASN A 7 -14.17 13.95 0.08
C ASN A 7 -15.58 13.35 -0.02
N GLU A 8 -15.98 12.56 0.98
CA GLU A 8 -17.28 11.88 1.02
C GLU A 8 -18.43 12.89 1.07
N GLU A 9 -18.21 14.12 1.51
CA GLU A 9 -19.20 15.19 1.46
C GLU A 9 -19.69 15.46 0.02
N ASP A 10 -18.80 15.38 -0.97
CA ASP A 10 -19.17 15.55 -2.39
C ASP A 10 -20.06 14.42 -2.91
N VAL A 11 -20.04 13.26 -2.27
CA VAL A 11 -20.80 12.07 -2.68
C VAL A 11 -22.05 11.87 -1.82
N CYS A 12 -21.97 12.21 -0.54
CA CYS A 12 -22.98 11.99 0.49
C CYS A 12 -23.87 13.21 0.75
N ALA A 13 -23.57 14.37 0.15
CA ALA A 13 -24.40 15.56 0.25
C ALA A 13 -25.80 15.38 -0.37
N ASP A 14 -26.78 16.04 0.25
CA ASP A 14 -28.16 16.03 -0.24
C ASP A 14 -28.28 16.70 -1.62
N GLY A 15 -29.02 16.04 -2.51
CA GLY A 15 -29.15 16.41 -3.91
C GLY A 15 -28.09 15.76 -4.82
N VAL A 16 -27.02 15.20 -4.27
CA VAL A 16 -25.98 14.48 -5.02
C VAL A 16 -26.18 12.97 -4.90
N TRP A 17 -26.23 12.43 -3.69
CA TRP A 17 -26.30 10.97 -3.50
C TRP A 17 -27.55 10.36 -4.11
N GLN A 18 -28.69 11.08 -4.06
CA GLN A 18 -29.98 10.63 -4.61
C GLN A 18 -29.96 10.42 -6.13
N ARG A 19 -28.98 11.03 -6.84
CA ARG A 19 -28.84 10.85 -8.30
C ARG A 19 -28.26 9.48 -8.66
N TYR A 20 -27.55 8.86 -7.73
CA TYR A 20 -26.76 7.65 -7.98
C TYR A 20 -27.18 6.46 -7.11
N PHE A 21 -27.79 6.70 -5.95
CA PHE A 21 -28.13 5.66 -4.97
C PHE A 21 -29.59 5.73 -4.52
N THR A 22 -30.17 4.56 -4.22
CA THR A 22 -31.52 4.44 -3.63
C THR A 22 -31.56 4.72 -2.14
N ARG A 23 -30.40 4.67 -1.47
CA ARG A 23 -30.20 5.03 -0.06
C ARG A 23 -28.89 5.79 0.11
N ARG A 24 -28.84 6.71 1.07
CA ARG A 24 -27.62 7.46 1.37
C ARG A 24 -26.53 6.49 1.83
N PRO A 25 -25.34 6.50 1.22
CA PRO A 25 -24.22 5.74 1.76
C PRO A 25 -23.72 6.41 3.05
N GLU A 26 -23.48 5.60 4.09
CA GLU A 26 -22.87 6.08 5.33
C GLU A 26 -21.39 6.39 5.11
N PRO A 27 -20.83 7.48 5.67
CA PRO A 27 -19.41 7.76 5.55
C PRO A 27 -18.53 6.58 5.95
N PHE A 28 -17.52 6.27 5.13
CA PHE A 28 -16.56 5.23 5.46
C PHE A 28 -15.56 5.77 6.50
N THR A 29 -15.75 5.39 7.76
CA THR A 29 -15.00 5.97 8.87
C THR A 29 -13.51 5.61 8.81
N THR A 30 -12.68 6.39 9.51
CA THR A 30 -11.24 6.11 9.55
C THR A 30 -10.96 4.78 10.26
N GLU A 31 -11.77 4.42 11.25
CA GLU A 31 -11.71 3.14 11.97
C GLU A 31 -12.03 1.97 11.05
N GLU A 32 -13.13 2.04 10.30
CA GLU A 32 -13.51 1.01 9.34
C GLU A 32 -12.47 0.86 8.22
N MET A 33 -11.90 1.99 7.75
CA MET A 33 -10.81 1.97 6.78
C MET A 33 -9.57 1.26 7.34
N ARG A 34 -9.19 1.53 8.59
CA ARG A 34 -8.06 0.84 9.24
C ARG A 34 -8.34 -0.66 9.39
N GLU A 35 -9.52 -1.05 9.85
CA GLU A 35 -9.89 -2.46 9.97
C GLU A 35 -9.91 -3.17 8.62
N PHE A 36 -10.47 -2.53 7.59
CA PHE A 36 -10.45 -3.05 6.23
C PHE A 36 -9.02 -3.25 5.71
N LEU A 37 -8.14 -2.26 5.90
CA LEU A 37 -6.74 -2.35 5.45
C LEU A 37 -5.96 -3.45 6.18
N LYS A 38 -6.27 -3.76 7.44
CA LYS A 38 -5.67 -4.89 8.17
C LYS A 38 -6.02 -6.25 7.55
N THR A 39 -7.10 -6.36 6.78
CA THR A 39 -7.48 -7.61 6.10
C THR A 39 -6.71 -7.87 4.80
N ARG A 40 -5.87 -6.92 4.34
CA ARG A 40 -5.04 -7.12 3.16
C ARG A 40 -3.84 -8.00 3.50
N ASP A 41 -3.64 -9.03 2.69
CA ASP A 41 -2.52 -9.96 2.78
C ASP A 41 -2.16 -10.48 1.37
N GLY A 42 -0.95 -11.02 1.22
CA GLY A 42 -0.48 -11.61 -0.04
C GLY A 42 -0.17 -10.59 -1.14
N VAL A 43 0.08 -9.32 -0.80
CA VAL A 43 0.39 -8.26 -1.77
C VAL A 43 1.82 -8.43 -2.29
N ALA A 44 2.00 -8.21 -3.60
CA ALA A 44 3.31 -8.13 -4.24
C ALA A 44 3.70 -6.66 -4.49
N LEU A 45 4.97 -6.33 -4.23
CA LEU A 45 5.54 -5.00 -4.40
C LEU A 45 6.72 -5.08 -5.37
N GLY A 46 6.73 -4.22 -6.38
CA GLY A 46 7.88 -4.02 -7.27
C GLY A 46 8.46 -2.62 -7.10
N SER A 47 9.78 -2.50 -7.01
CA SER A 47 10.50 -1.23 -6.99
C SER A 47 11.38 -1.09 -8.23
N ASP A 48 11.37 0.09 -8.85
CA ASP A 48 12.19 0.44 -10.03
C ASP A 48 13.65 0.73 -9.66
N ALA A 49 13.90 1.10 -8.40
CA ALA A 49 15.19 1.35 -7.79
C ALA A 49 15.36 0.53 -6.50
N PHE A 50 16.58 0.50 -5.97
CA PHE A 50 16.86 -0.19 -4.72
C PHE A 50 16.23 0.54 -3.51
N PHE A 51 15.92 -0.20 -2.45
CA PHE A 51 15.49 0.35 -1.17
C PHE A 51 16.71 0.82 -0.35
N PRO A 52 16.78 2.11 0.02
CA PRO A 52 17.92 2.62 0.79
C PRO A 52 17.89 2.19 2.26
N PHE A 53 16.69 1.96 2.82
CA PHE A 53 16.47 1.66 4.24
C PHE A 53 15.28 0.71 4.45
N SER A 54 15.26 0.06 5.62
CA SER A 54 14.27 -0.94 6.01
C SER A 54 12.87 -0.37 6.30
N ASP A 55 12.72 0.95 6.46
CA ASP A 55 11.44 1.64 6.65
C ASP A 55 10.46 1.41 5.49
N ASN A 56 10.98 1.26 4.28
CA ASN A 56 10.20 0.88 3.10
C ASN A 56 9.52 -0.48 3.29
N ILE A 57 10.23 -1.44 3.88
CA ILE A 57 9.71 -2.79 4.17
C ILE A 57 8.68 -2.74 5.29
N GLU A 58 8.93 -1.96 6.36
CA GLU A 58 7.96 -1.76 7.44
C GLU A 58 6.66 -1.12 6.93
N ARG A 59 6.77 -0.14 6.03
CA ARG A 59 5.61 0.48 5.40
C ARG A 59 4.88 -0.50 4.48
N ALA A 60 5.59 -1.30 3.71
CA ALA A 60 5.04 -2.32 2.82
C ALA A 60 4.29 -3.41 3.61
N GLN A 61 4.86 -3.87 4.72
CA GLN A 61 4.26 -4.86 5.62
C GLN A 61 2.88 -4.41 6.11
N ARG A 62 2.72 -3.12 6.44
CA ARG A 62 1.43 -2.54 6.87
C ARG A 62 0.35 -2.56 5.79
N SER A 63 0.72 -2.80 4.53
CA SER A 63 -0.20 -2.98 3.40
C SER A 63 -0.44 -4.45 3.04
N GLY A 64 0.04 -5.40 3.84
CA GLY A 64 -0.12 -6.85 3.58
C GLY A 64 0.87 -7.41 2.57
N VAL A 65 2.02 -6.76 2.37
CA VAL A 65 3.04 -7.24 1.42
C VAL A 65 3.70 -8.54 1.92
N LYS A 66 3.80 -9.52 1.02
CA LYS A 66 4.47 -10.81 1.23
C LYS A 66 5.57 -11.11 0.22
N TYR A 67 5.60 -10.38 -0.89
CA TYR A 67 6.57 -10.57 -1.97
C TYR A 67 7.11 -9.22 -2.43
N ILE A 68 8.43 -9.08 -2.52
CA ILE A 68 9.12 -7.88 -2.96
C ILE A 68 10.09 -8.24 -4.08
N ALA A 69 10.08 -7.46 -5.16
CA ALA A 69 11.09 -7.50 -6.21
C ALA A 69 11.71 -6.11 -6.37
N GLU A 70 13.04 -6.04 -6.29
CA GLU A 70 13.80 -4.80 -6.46
C GLU A 70 15.13 -5.04 -7.17
N PRO A 71 15.85 -4.01 -7.63
CA PRO A 71 17.13 -4.19 -8.32
C PRO A 71 18.27 -4.67 -7.41
N GLY A 72 18.24 -4.31 -6.12
CA GLY A 72 19.37 -4.45 -5.21
C GLY A 72 20.51 -3.45 -5.48
N GLY A 73 21.54 -3.49 -4.65
CA GLY A 73 22.72 -2.63 -4.77
C GLY A 73 22.75 -1.45 -3.79
N SER A 74 21.95 -1.50 -2.72
CA SER A 74 22.10 -0.57 -1.59
C SER A 74 23.32 -0.97 -0.75
N ILE A 75 24.00 0.02 -0.17
CA ILE A 75 25.03 -0.26 0.88
C ILE A 75 24.39 -0.92 2.10
N ARG A 76 23.06 -0.81 2.25
CA ARG A 76 22.28 -1.31 3.39
C ARG A 76 21.38 -2.48 3.03
N ASP A 77 21.65 -3.20 1.94
CA ASP A 77 20.84 -4.36 1.52
C ASP A 77 20.70 -5.38 2.68
N ASP A 78 21.75 -5.62 3.47
CA ASP A 78 21.69 -6.52 4.63
C ASP A 78 20.58 -6.15 5.63
N ALA A 79 20.42 -4.86 5.94
CA ALA A 79 19.37 -4.39 6.86
C ALA A 79 17.96 -4.47 6.26
N VAL A 80 17.86 -4.35 4.93
CA VAL A 80 16.60 -4.48 4.19
C VAL A 80 16.18 -5.96 4.13
N ILE A 81 17.13 -6.86 3.87
CA ILE A 81 16.94 -8.32 3.87
C ILE A 81 16.54 -8.79 5.26
N GLU A 82 17.25 -8.38 6.31
CA GLU A 82 16.93 -8.74 7.70
C GLU A 82 15.50 -8.30 8.08
N CYS A 83 15.07 -7.13 7.60
CA CYS A 83 13.70 -6.66 7.80
C CYS A 83 12.66 -7.52 7.07
N CYS A 84 12.97 -7.97 5.85
CA CYS A 84 12.11 -8.90 5.11
C CYS A 84 11.99 -10.25 5.83
N ASP A 85 13.11 -10.81 6.26
CA ASP A 85 13.15 -12.08 6.99
C ASP A 85 12.35 -12.00 8.30
N LYS A 86 12.51 -10.90 9.06
CA LYS A 86 11.74 -10.63 10.28
C LYS A 86 10.23 -10.68 10.06
N TYR A 87 9.74 -10.23 8.90
CA TYR A 87 8.30 -10.20 8.59
C TYR A 87 7.84 -11.38 7.72
N GLY A 88 8.74 -12.32 7.38
CA GLY A 88 8.45 -13.43 6.48
C GLY A 88 8.05 -12.96 5.09
N ILE A 89 8.69 -11.91 4.59
CA ILE A 89 8.50 -11.36 3.25
C ILE A 89 9.56 -11.97 2.33
N VAL A 90 9.13 -12.55 1.22
CA VAL A 90 10.06 -13.06 0.19
C VAL A 90 10.58 -11.88 -0.62
N MET A 91 11.90 -11.73 -0.68
CA MET A 91 12.58 -10.69 -1.46
C MET A 91 13.37 -11.30 -2.62
N ALA A 92 13.26 -10.70 -3.80
CA ALA A 92 13.99 -11.09 -5.00
C ALA A 92 14.76 -9.89 -5.58
N PHE A 93 16.08 -10.06 -5.73
CA PHE A 93 16.92 -9.10 -6.44
C PHE A 93 16.92 -9.38 -7.94
N THR A 94 16.55 -8.37 -8.72
CA THR A 94 16.39 -8.45 -10.18
C THR A 94 17.64 -8.02 -10.93
N GLY A 95 18.51 -7.19 -10.32
CA GLY A 95 19.67 -6.61 -10.97
C GLY A 95 19.36 -5.59 -12.08
N MET A 96 18.09 -5.17 -12.24
CA MET A 96 17.65 -4.28 -13.31
C MET A 96 16.92 -3.07 -12.74
N ARG A 97 17.39 -1.86 -13.04
CA ARG A 97 16.69 -0.61 -12.71
C ARG A 97 15.73 -0.21 -13.83
N LEU A 98 14.55 0.29 -13.48
CA LEU A 98 13.45 0.59 -14.42
C LEU A 98 13.09 2.09 -14.47
N PHE A 99 14.10 2.96 -14.46
CA PHE A 99 13.86 4.40 -14.56
C PHE A 99 13.22 4.79 -15.88
N HIS A 100 12.19 5.63 -15.81
CA HIS A 100 11.52 6.25 -16.95
C HIS A 100 11.37 7.75 -16.68
N HIS A 101 11.72 8.60 -17.65
CA HIS A 101 11.75 10.07 -17.52
C HIS A 101 10.69 10.72 -18.39
#